data_AF-A0A7D9K075-F1
#
_entry.id   AF-A0A7D9K075-F1
#
_cell.length_a   1.000
_cell.length_b   1.000
_cell.length_c   1.000
_cell.angle_alpha   90.00
_cell.angle_beta   90.00
_cell.angle_gamma   90.00
#
_symmetry.space_group_name_H-M   'P 1'
#
loop_
_entity.id
_entity.type
_entity.pdbx_description
1 polymer ?
#
loop_
_entity_poly.entity_id
_entity_poly.type
_entity_poly.pdbx_seq_one_letter_code
_entity_poly.pdbx_strand_id
1 'polypeptide(L)'
;MPWSSCLKINETLLTVKKGKTNFIEVQANNPTNHDIVIKRRTVLGRLQLVRSVTAIPVKLREETIENGSQVDQTCKVSECSVAFTDETQSVVGIPDHIKNIDLKGLTPEQRSVALRMLAQEADAFSQNDDDIGCIPDLKVTIKLSDDRDTSTKELHGSAKTALS
;
A
#
# COMPACT_ATOMS: atom_id res chain seq x y z
N MET A 1 16.51 18.92 13.69
CA MET A 1 15.33 18.55 12.88
C MET A 1 14.10 18.46 13.79
N PRO A 2 12.88 18.70 13.29
CA PRO A 2 11.65 18.52 14.08
C PRO A 2 11.52 17.06 14.52
N TRP A 3 11.15 16.79 15.77
CA TRP A 3 10.95 15.41 16.26
C TRP A 3 9.87 14.65 15.45
N SER A 4 8.92 15.40 14.89
CA SER A 4 7.78 14.87 14.12
C SER A 4 8.18 14.20 12.80
N SER A 5 9.39 14.42 12.29
CA SER A 5 9.89 13.70 11.10
C SER A 5 10.57 12.38 11.43
N CYS A 6 10.94 12.17 12.70
CA CYS A 6 11.72 11.01 13.13
C CYS A 6 10.90 10.05 14.01
N LEU A 7 9.81 10.51 14.64
CA LEU A 7 8.95 9.69 15.49
C LEU A 7 7.63 9.36 14.77
N LYS A 8 7.34 8.07 14.60
CA LYS A 8 6.10 7.58 13.99
C LYS A 8 5.09 7.26 15.09
N ILE A 9 3.94 7.93 15.07
CA ILE A 9 2.79 7.64 15.94
C ILE A 9 1.65 7.18 15.03
N ASN A 10 1.10 6.01 15.30
CA ASN A 10 -0.02 5.49 14.52
C ASN A 10 -1.33 6.15 14.97
N GLU A 11 -2.25 6.34 14.03
CA GLU A 11 -3.60 6.77 14.37
C GLU A 11 -4.29 5.65 15.15
N THR A 12 -4.97 6.00 16.25
CA THR A 12 -5.59 5.02 17.14
C THR A 12 -6.88 5.57 17.71
N LEU A 13 -7.94 4.75 17.67
CA LEU A 13 -9.19 5.04 18.34
C LEU A 13 -9.10 4.58 19.79
N LEU A 14 -9.34 5.48 20.73
CA LEU A 14 -9.23 5.22 22.17
C LEU A 14 -10.38 5.83 22.96
N THR A 15 -10.80 5.14 24.01
CA THR A 15 -11.85 5.61 24.92
C THR A 15 -11.24 6.43 26.05
N VAL A 16 -11.48 7.74 26.05
CA VAL A 16 -11.02 8.64 27.12
C VAL A 16 -12.03 8.61 28.27
N LYS A 17 -11.57 8.28 29.49
CA LYS A 17 -12.43 8.32 30.69
C LYS A 17 -12.85 9.76 31.00
N LYS A 18 -14.05 9.94 31.57
CA LYS A 18 -14.50 11.26 32.03
C LYS A 18 -13.80 11.61 33.35
N GLY A 19 -13.19 12.79 33.44
CA GLY A 19 -12.47 13.22 34.65
C GLY A 19 -11.79 14.58 34.46
N LYS A 20 -11.28 15.16 35.55
CA LYS A 20 -10.53 16.44 35.53
C LYS A 20 -9.17 16.30 34.83
N THR A 21 -8.53 15.14 34.95
CA THR A 21 -7.26 14.81 34.33
C THR A 21 -7.31 13.37 33.83
N ASN A 22 -6.91 13.14 32.58
CA ASN A 22 -6.81 11.82 31.99
C ASN A 22 -5.42 11.63 31.40
N PHE A 23 -4.89 10.42 31.58
CA PHE A 23 -3.67 9.97 30.94
C PHE A 23 -4.04 8.92 29.90
N ILE A 24 -3.46 9.04 28.71
CA ILE A 24 -3.61 8.08 27.63
C ILE A 24 -2.24 7.52 27.31
N GLU A 25 -2.20 6.23 26.99
CA GLU A 25 -1.01 5.59 26.47
C GLU A 25 -0.99 5.78 24.95
N VAL A 26 0.15 6.24 24.42
CA VAL A 26 0.32 6.48 22.99
C VAL A 26 1.50 5.63 22.53
N GLN A 27 1.23 4.69 21.63
CA GLN A 27 2.27 3.87 21.02
C GLN A 27 3.07 4.72 20.03
N ALA A 28 4.38 4.82 20.27
CA ALA A 28 5.30 5.58 19.43
C ALA A 28 6.44 4.67 18.99
N ASN A 29 6.75 4.70 17.69
CA ASN A 29 7.83 3.95 17.08
C ASN A 29 8.93 4.92 16.62
N ASN A 30 10.19 4.56 16.88
CA ASN A 30 11.34 5.24 16.31
C ASN A 30 11.83 4.45 15.08
N PRO A 31 11.40 4.80 13.85
CA PRO A 31 11.90 4.16 12.63
C PRO A 31 13.34 4.54 12.26
N THR A 32 13.99 5.43 13.03
CA THR A 32 15.34 5.91 12.70
C THR A 32 16.42 5.10 13.42
N ASN A 33 17.65 5.20 12.94
CA ASN A 33 18.83 4.54 13.51
C ASN A 33 19.58 5.40 14.56
N HIS A 34 18.92 6.41 15.11
CA HIS A 34 19.50 7.32 16.09
C HIS A 34 18.51 7.67 17.19
N ASP A 35 19.03 8.18 18.30
CA ASP A 35 18.22 8.56 19.44
C ASP A 35 17.37 9.80 19.14
N ILE A 36 16.10 9.75 19.56
CA ILE A 36 15.17 10.87 19.48
C ILE A 36 14.93 11.40 20.88
N VAL A 37 15.23 12.69 21.08
CA VAL A 37 14.97 13.38 22.35
C VAL A 37 13.66 14.16 22.27
N ILE A 38 12.65 13.71 23.03
CA ILE A 38 11.36 14.40 23.15
C ILE A 38 11.36 15.25 24.42
N LYS A 39 11.27 16.57 24.28
CA LYS A 39 11.24 17.49 25.42
C LYS A 39 9.91 17.36 26.18
N ARG A 40 9.91 17.68 27.48
CA ARG A 40 8.66 17.76 28.26
C ARG A 40 7.71 18.76 27.61
N ARG A 41 6.40 18.45 27.64
CA ARG A 41 5.33 19.26 27.03
C ARG A 41 5.40 19.36 25.50
N THR A 42 6.07 18.43 24.83
CA THR A 42 6.00 18.30 23.37
C THR A 42 4.61 17.81 22.97
N VAL A 43 3.95 18.54 22.06
CA VAL A 43 2.65 18.15 21.51
C VAL A 43 2.85 16.98 20.55
N LEU A 44 2.37 15.79 20.90
CA LEU A 44 2.53 14.59 20.06
C LEU A 44 1.48 14.47 18.94
N GLY A 45 0.34 15.14 19.09
CA GLY A 45 -0.77 15.05 18.15
C GLY A 45 -2.01 15.79 18.64
N ARG A 46 -3.15 15.52 18.00
CA ARG A 46 -4.47 16.08 18.36
C ARG A 46 -5.44 14.94 18.61
N LEU A 47 -6.32 15.11 19.59
CA LEU A 47 -7.44 14.20 19.83
C LEU A 47 -8.68 14.72 19.11
N GLN A 48 -9.40 13.84 18.44
CA GLN A 48 -10.67 14.14 17.80
C GLN A 48 -11.78 13.30 18.44
N LEU A 49 -12.92 13.94 18.73
CA LEU A 49 -14.07 13.24 19.28
C LEU A 49 -14.79 12.48 18.17
N VAL A 50 -14.86 11.16 18.29
CA VAL A 50 -15.60 10.29 17.38
C VAL A 50 -17.03 10.12 17.88
N ARG A 51 -18.02 10.48 17.06
CA ARG A 51 -19.45 10.41 17.43
C ARG A 51 -20.08 9.04 17.17
N SER A 52 -19.65 8.35 16.11
CA SER A 52 -20.18 7.05 15.71
C SER A 52 -19.11 6.27 14.96
N VAL A 53 -19.09 4.96 15.18
CA VAL A 53 -18.29 4.01 14.39
C VAL A 53 -19.29 3.14 13.64
N THR A 54 -19.27 3.22 12.31
CA THR A 54 -20.14 2.38 11.47
C THR A 54 -19.37 1.11 11.14
N ALA A 55 -19.80 -0.01 11.70
CA ALA A 55 -19.29 -1.31 11.28
C ALA A 55 -19.70 -1.54 9.82
N ILE A 56 -18.73 -1.86 8.97
CA ILE A 56 -19.01 -2.27 7.60
C ILE A 56 -19.54 -3.71 7.68
N PRO A 57 -20.79 -3.99 7.24
CA PRO A 57 -21.29 -5.35 7.22
C PRO A 57 -20.52 -6.13 6.14
N VAL A 58 -19.63 -7.00 6.58
CA VAL A 58 -18.96 -7.95 5.69
C VAL A 58 -19.97 -9.05 5.40
N LYS A 59 -20.52 -9.06 4.19
CA LYS A 59 -21.25 -10.23 3.68
C LYS A 59 -20.20 -11.29 3.35
N LEU A 60 -19.89 -12.15 4.32
CA LEU A 60 -19.22 -13.39 4.00
C LEU A 60 -20.16 -14.15 3.07
N ARG A 61 -19.70 -14.45 1.85
CA ARG A 61 -20.40 -15.41 1.00
C ARG A 61 -20.34 -16.73 1.75
N GLU A 62 -21.49 -17.18 2.24
CA GLU A 62 -21.65 -18.57 2.69
C GLU A 62 -21.49 -19.44 1.44
N GLU A 63 -20.29 -19.97 1.23
CA GLU A 63 -20.13 -21.14 0.37
C GLU A 63 -20.88 -22.28 1.05
N THR A 64 -21.90 -22.78 0.36
CA THR A 64 -22.69 -23.93 0.78
C THR A 64 -21.78 -25.15 0.83
N ILE A 65 -21.10 -25.37 1.95
CA ILE A 65 -20.48 -26.66 2.25
C ILE A 65 -21.60 -27.55 2.79
N GLU A 66 -22.16 -28.34 1.89
CA GLU A 66 -23.02 -29.44 2.25
C GLU A 66 -22.21 -30.52 3.00
N ASN A 67 -22.60 -30.70 4.27
CA ASN A 67 -22.38 -31.83 5.17
C ASN A 67 -21.03 -31.97 5.89
N GLY A 68 -21.05 -31.58 7.17
CA GLY A 68 -20.91 -32.59 8.22
C GLY A 68 -19.68 -32.53 9.14
N SER A 69 -19.63 -31.55 10.07
CA SER A 69 -19.32 -31.77 11.50
C SER A 69 -19.00 -30.46 12.20
N GLN A 70 -19.66 -30.23 13.34
CA GLN A 70 -19.32 -29.21 14.31
C GLN A 70 -17.87 -29.35 14.77
N VAL A 71 -17.08 -28.29 14.65
CA VAL A 71 -16.04 -27.95 15.62
C VAL A 71 -15.97 -26.44 15.75
N ASP A 72 -16.18 -25.93 16.96
CA ASP A 72 -15.91 -24.55 17.38
C ASP A 72 -14.49 -24.14 16.98
N GLN A 73 -14.35 -23.18 16.07
CA GLN A 73 -13.07 -22.55 15.79
C GLN A 73 -13.11 -21.08 16.18
N THR A 74 -12.66 -20.82 17.40
CA THR A 74 -12.24 -19.49 17.87
C THR A 74 -11.24 -18.91 16.88
N CYS A 75 -11.59 -17.79 16.25
CA CYS A 75 -10.66 -17.01 15.42
C CYS A 75 -9.54 -16.45 16.31
N LYS A 76 -8.42 -17.16 16.38
CA LYS A 76 -7.17 -16.57 16.85
C LYS A 76 -6.74 -15.55 15.82
N VAL A 77 -6.75 -14.28 16.21
CA VAL A 77 -6.10 -13.20 15.47
C VAL A 77 -4.63 -13.58 15.37
N SER A 78 -4.22 -14.05 14.19
CA SER A 78 -2.81 -14.27 13.90
C SER A 78 -2.21 -12.91 13.64
N GLU A 79 -1.56 -12.38 14.67
CA GLU A 79 -0.64 -11.28 14.58
C GLU A 79 0.37 -11.59 13.46
N CYS A 80 0.33 -10.84 12.36
CA CYS A 80 1.30 -10.95 11.27
C CYS A 80 2.65 -10.46 11.76
N SER A 81 3.34 -11.31 12.51
CA SER A 81 4.76 -11.17 12.79
C SER A 81 5.51 -11.53 11.52
N VAL A 82 6.25 -10.56 10.99
CA VAL A 82 7.21 -10.79 9.91
C VAL A 82 8.38 -11.60 10.46
N ALA A 83 8.19 -12.92 10.55
CA ALA A 83 9.31 -13.83 10.72
C ALA A 83 10.07 -13.86 9.40
N PHE A 84 11.27 -13.28 9.39
CA PHE A 84 12.27 -13.56 8.37
C PHE A 84 12.73 -15.01 8.58
N THR A 85 11.96 -15.97 8.07
CA THR A 85 12.46 -17.33 7.87
C THR A 85 13.19 -17.34 6.54
N ASP A 86 14.51 -17.42 6.65
CA ASP A 86 15.43 -17.76 5.58
C ASP A 86 15.19 -19.23 5.21
N GLU A 87 14.12 -19.48 4.47
CA GLU A 87 13.91 -20.76 3.82
C GLU A 87 14.19 -20.59 2.34
N THR A 88 15.36 -21.09 1.96
CA THR A 88 15.69 -21.56 0.61
C THR A 88 14.66 -22.61 0.17
N GLN A 89 13.46 -22.19 -0.16
CA GLN A 89 12.47 -22.98 -0.87
C GLN A 89 12.59 -22.63 -2.35
N SER A 90 12.80 -23.68 -3.14
CA SER A 90 12.82 -23.63 -4.59
C SER A 90 11.60 -22.88 -5.12
N VAL A 91 11.81 -22.15 -6.22
CA VAL A 91 10.81 -21.38 -6.95
C VAL A 91 9.73 -22.33 -7.48
N VAL A 92 8.77 -22.70 -6.63
CA VAL A 92 7.58 -23.46 -7.02
C VAL A 92 6.57 -22.46 -7.56
N GLY A 93 6.38 -22.51 -8.89
CA GLY A 93 5.21 -22.00 -9.59
C GLY A 93 5.01 -20.49 -9.55
N ILE A 94 5.85 -19.71 -10.24
CA ILE A 94 5.47 -18.34 -10.60
C ILE A 94 4.25 -18.44 -11.54
N PRO A 95 3.11 -17.82 -11.21
CA PRO A 95 1.93 -17.79 -12.07
C PRO A 95 2.24 -17.17 -13.45
N ASP A 96 1.62 -17.68 -14.51
CA ASP A 96 1.93 -17.24 -15.88
C ASP A 96 1.71 -15.74 -16.11
N HIS A 97 0.73 -15.14 -15.43
CA HIS A 97 0.45 -13.70 -15.48
C HIS A 97 1.53 -12.83 -14.80
N ILE A 98 2.34 -13.40 -13.89
CA ILE A 98 3.45 -12.72 -13.21
C ILE A 98 4.77 -12.85 -13.99
N LYS A 99 4.94 -13.91 -14.79
CA LYS A 99 6.18 -14.15 -15.56
C LYS A 99 6.52 -13.03 -16.54
N ASN A 100 5.51 -12.32 -17.02
CA ASN A 100 5.63 -11.27 -18.03
C ASN A 100 5.85 -9.86 -17.46
N ILE A 101 6.00 -9.73 -16.14
CA ILE A 101 6.23 -8.43 -15.49
C ILE A 101 7.67 -7.96 -15.78
N ASP A 102 7.81 -6.74 -16.33
CA ASP A 102 9.12 -6.14 -16.56
C ASP A 102 9.73 -5.67 -15.23
N LEU A 103 10.84 -6.30 -14.85
CA LEU A 103 11.62 -5.98 -13.65
C LEU A 103 12.98 -5.36 -14.01
N LYS A 104 13.14 -4.84 -15.24
CA LYS A 104 14.33 -4.10 -15.64
C LYS A 104 14.48 -2.85 -14.76
N GLY A 105 15.67 -2.67 -14.19
CA GLY A 105 15.98 -1.57 -13.26
C GLY A 105 16.09 -1.99 -11.79
N LEU A 106 15.73 -3.23 -11.45
CA LEU A 106 16.01 -3.80 -10.13
C LEU A 106 17.35 -4.53 -10.10
N THR A 107 18.03 -4.45 -8.95
CA THR A 107 19.17 -5.33 -8.63
C THR A 107 18.71 -6.79 -8.57
N PRO A 108 19.61 -7.77 -8.75
CA PRO A 108 19.23 -9.18 -8.71
C PRO A 108 18.59 -9.58 -7.37
N GLU A 109 19.06 -9.01 -6.26
CA GLU A 109 18.49 -9.23 -4.92
C GLU A 109 17.07 -8.68 -4.83
N GLN A 110 16.85 -7.45 -5.27
CA GLN A 110 15.52 -6.82 -5.28
C GLN A 110 14.56 -7.57 -6.20
N ARG A 111 15.04 -8.06 -7.34
CA ARG A 111 14.24 -8.84 -8.29
C ARG A 111 13.74 -10.14 -7.67
N SER A 112 14.60 -10.84 -6.92
CA SER A 112 14.23 -12.06 -6.20
C SER A 112 13.15 -11.78 -5.15
N VAL A 113 13.32 -10.71 -4.37
CA VAL A 113 12.32 -10.29 -3.36
C VAL A 113 11.00 -9.89 -4.01
N ALA A 114 11.04 -9.11 -5.08
CA ALA A 114 9.85 -8.67 -5.81
C ALA A 114 9.07 -9.85 -6.40
N LEU A 115 9.76 -10.81 -7.04
CA LEU A 115 9.11 -12.00 -7.59
C LEU A 115 8.46 -12.85 -6.50
N ARG A 116 9.12 -13.00 -5.34
CA ARG A 116 8.54 -13.72 -4.20
C ARG A 116 7.28 -13.03 -3.68
N MET A 117 7.32 -11.71 -3.49
CA MET A 117 6.17 -10.94 -3.03
C MET A 117 5.02 -10.99 -4.03
N LEU A 118 5.30 -10.84 -5.32
CA LEU A 118 4.31 -10.92 -6.38
C LEU A 118 3.66 -12.30 -6.43
N ALA A 119 4.44 -13.37 -6.29
CA ALA A 119 3.91 -14.73 -6.28
C ALA A 119 3.02 -15.02 -5.06
N GLN A 120 3.37 -14.47 -3.89
CA GLN A 120 2.56 -14.62 -2.67
C GLN A 120 1.20 -13.93 -2.77
N GLU A 121 1.15 -12.77 -3.44
CA GLU A 121 -0.07 -11.96 -3.58
C GLU A 121 -0.72 -12.09 -4.96
N ALA A 122 -0.36 -13.13 -5.72
CA ALA A 122 -0.80 -13.29 -7.11
C ALA A 122 -2.33 -13.28 -7.25
N ASP A 123 -3.02 -13.89 -6.29
CA ASP A 123 -4.48 -13.99 -6.27
C ASP A 123 -5.19 -12.68 -5.91
N ALA A 124 -4.45 -11.67 -5.43
CA ALA A 124 -5.00 -10.34 -5.13
C ALA A 124 -5.04 -9.42 -6.37
N PHE A 125 -4.30 -9.76 -7.42
CA PHE A 125 -4.26 -8.99 -8.66
C PHE A 125 -5.32 -9.48 -9.65
N SER A 126 -5.85 -8.56 -10.45
CA SER A 126 -6.68 -8.92 -11.61
C SER A 126 -5.87 -9.77 -12.58
N GLN A 127 -6.37 -10.95 -12.92
CA GLN A 127 -5.73 -11.87 -13.84
C GLN A 127 -6.15 -11.59 -15.29
N ASN A 128 -7.37 -11.09 -15.47
CA ASN A 128 -7.93 -10.72 -16.77
C ASN A 128 -8.84 -9.48 -16.66
N ASP A 129 -9.34 -9.00 -17.80
CA ASP A 129 -10.20 -7.83 -17.87
C ASP A 129 -11.58 -8.05 -17.22
N ASP A 130 -12.01 -9.31 -16.99
CA ASP A 130 -13.27 -9.62 -16.31
C ASP A 130 -13.17 -9.37 -14.79
N ASP A 131 -11.97 -9.41 -14.21
CA ASP A 131 -11.72 -9.07 -12.80
C ASP A 131 -11.79 -7.55 -12.55
N ILE A 132 -11.60 -6.75 -13.61
CA ILE A 132 -11.72 -5.30 -13.55
C ILE A 132 -13.18 -4.95 -13.83
N GLY A 133 -13.96 -4.77 -12.77
CA GLY A 133 -15.37 -4.38 -12.89
C GLY A 133 -15.57 -3.21 -13.87
N CYS A 134 -16.13 -3.49 -15.04
CA CYS A 134 -16.36 -2.50 -16.08
C CYS A 134 -17.57 -1.63 -15.75
N ILE A 135 -17.42 -0.30 -15.81
CA ILE A 135 -18.52 0.66 -15.69
C ILE A 135 -18.73 1.29 -17.07
N PRO A 136 -19.55 0.68 -17.95
CA PRO A 136 -19.69 1.12 -19.35
C PRO A 136 -20.27 2.54 -19.48
N ASP A 137 -21.03 2.97 -18.47
CA ASP A 137 -21.67 4.28 -18.43
C ASP A 137 -20.74 5.40 -17.90
N LEU A 138 -19.51 5.07 -17.49
CA LEU A 138 -18.55 6.04 -16.97
C LEU A 138 -17.91 6.84 -18.11
N LYS A 139 -18.51 7.99 -18.44
CA LYS A 139 -17.95 8.94 -19.40
C LYS A 139 -17.08 10.00 -18.71
N VAL A 140 -15.77 9.79 -18.68
CA VAL A 140 -14.82 10.80 -18.19
C VAL A 140 -14.55 11.83 -19.29
N THR A 141 -14.95 13.08 -19.08
CA THR A 141 -14.58 14.20 -19.96
C THR A 141 -13.46 15.00 -19.31
N ILE A 142 -12.21 14.71 -19.69
CA ILE A 142 -11.04 15.45 -19.19
C ILE A 142 -10.88 16.69 -20.06
N LYS A 143 -11.19 17.86 -19.50
CA LYS A 143 -10.84 19.14 -20.12
C LYS A 143 -9.40 19.47 -19.70
N LEU A 144 -8.47 19.26 -20.63
CA LEU A 144 -7.10 19.74 -20.47
C LEU A 144 -7.05 21.20 -20.90
N SER A 145 -6.60 22.06 -20.00
CA SER A 145 -6.30 23.46 -20.29
C SER A 145 -4.87 23.69 -19.83
N ASP A 146 -3.92 23.19 -20.62
CA ASP A 146 -2.50 23.50 -20.43
C ASP A 146 -2.03 24.30 -21.66
N ASP A 147 -2.19 25.62 -21.58
CA ASP A 147 -1.58 26.60 -22.50
C ASP A 147 -0.10 26.79 -22.12
N ARG A 148 0.66 25.71 -22.12
CA ARG A 148 2.11 25.80 -22.16
C ARG A 148 2.56 25.64 -23.60
N ASP A 149 2.58 26.78 -24.29
CA ASP A 149 3.32 26.98 -25.53
C ASP A 149 4.75 26.47 -25.36
N THR A 150 5.03 25.25 -25.79
CA THR A 150 6.41 24.80 -25.99
C THR A 150 6.92 25.51 -27.24
N SER A 151 7.50 26.70 -27.05
CA SER A 151 8.18 27.45 -28.10
C SER A 151 9.21 26.55 -28.81
N THR A 152 8.92 26.35 -30.09
CA THR A 152 9.82 26.11 -31.22
C THR A 152 11.32 26.16 -30.93
N LYS A 153 12.01 25.04 -31.17
CA LYS A 153 13.35 25.08 -31.76
C LYS A 153 13.28 24.45 -33.14
N GLU A 154 13.25 25.31 -34.15
CA GLU A 154 13.57 24.93 -35.51
C GLU A 154 15.01 24.41 -35.55
N LEU A 155 15.18 23.13 -35.92
CA LEU A 155 16.44 22.64 -36.45
C LEU A 155 16.34 22.74 -37.97
N HIS A 156 16.96 23.79 -38.52
CA HIS A 156 17.15 23.97 -39.95
C HIS A 156 17.83 22.74 -40.57
N GLY A 157 17.10 22.02 -41.42
CA GLY A 157 17.66 21.13 -42.43
C GLY A 157 17.67 21.83 -43.77
N SER A 158 18.78 22.46 -44.16
CA SER A 158 18.94 23.05 -45.48
C SER A 158 19.85 22.19 -46.38
N ALA A 159 19.19 21.63 -47.39
CA ALA A 159 19.56 21.39 -48.79
C ALA A 159 20.99 20.99 -49.19
N LYS A 160 21.04 19.79 -49.78
CA LYS A 160 21.72 19.40 -51.04
C LYS A 160 22.48 20.52 -51.78
N THR A 161 23.77 20.29 -52.01
CA THR A 161 24.54 20.92 -53.09
C THR A 161 24.70 19.90 -54.24
N ALA A 162 24.34 20.32 -55.45
CA ALA A 162 24.62 19.62 -56.70
C ALA A 162 25.85 20.24 -57.39
N LEU A 163 26.47 19.44 -58.27
CA LEU A 163 27.51 19.75 -59.27
C LEU A 163 28.97 19.65 -58.82
N SER A 164 29.64 18.59 -59.27
CA SER A 164 30.56 18.66 -60.42
C SER A 164 30.59 17.34 -61.18
#